data_AF-A0A8T4G7M9-F1
#
_entry.id   AF-A0A8T4G7M9-F1
#
_cell.length_a   1.000
_cell.length_b   1.000
_cell.length_c   1.000
_cell.angle_alpha   90.00
_cell.angle_beta   90.00
_cell.angle_gamma   90.00
#
_symmetry.space_group_name_H-M   'P 1'
#
loop_
_entity.id
_entity.type
_entity.pdbx_description
1 polymer ?
#
loop_
_entity_poly.entity_id
_entity_poly.type
_entity_poly.pdbx_seq_one_letter_code
_entity_poly.pdbx_strand_id
1 'polypeptide(L)'
;MILTRNPEEAKEMLVSKVIDGKTCSSRFGDYRLARPTMVVVEEPNPFGFEFDYDVCGEKYSERLSMSIENAAEKLRKSPHTRRVSIPLWYPKDHLCRNPAAITEISFIFHEKLHLTAFVRSMECLSYFEHNFDFLVETLEKLSKKTGLEEGSVGMLITIPHFYERDLDKASSFAGKLKEFYGYHELGAHLVEDYISSAWHLALETIYNKGKKKRTEWGDIFEGQQESLFVHRLFIEVQNPEENKLHDKAPFTEKYGIEYAHDYIMYAAKLDGEVRERILKEGEEYTYAERARYCERDDVKVDQLFKVIEKLKENSCRRDCYVGISRPWDLLGDEPPCLRGYQFSKYGNDLIGTFYMRSNDAYGAMHANMYAFALLTKYVAELTGFESYRYNHFALDAHIYAEFIDAVREILYPESPSYLDKVSGKG
;
A
#
# COMPACT_ATOMS: atom_id res chain seq x y z
N MET A 1 9.45 1.17 10.90
CA MET A 1 9.91 0.77 9.55
C MET A 1 11.35 0.37 9.65
N ILE A 2 11.83 -0.56 8.82
CA ILE A 2 13.24 -0.91 8.76
C ILE A 2 13.85 -0.03 7.67
N LEU A 3 14.78 0.85 8.06
CA LEU A 3 15.49 1.73 7.16
C LEU A 3 16.98 1.46 7.33
N THR A 4 17.62 0.96 6.28
CA THR A 4 19.03 0.57 6.30
C THR A 4 19.76 1.12 5.09
N ARG A 5 21.08 1.16 5.19
CA ARG A 5 21.91 1.55 4.05
C ARG A 5 22.02 0.42 3.03
N ASN A 6 22.28 -0.80 3.49
CA ASN A 6 22.53 -1.99 2.68
C ASN A 6 21.43 -3.06 2.92
N PRO A 7 21.27 -4.01 1.98
CA PRO A 7 20.21 -5.01 2.08
C PRO A 7 20.53 -6.16 3.04
N GLU A 8 21.80 -6.44 3.34
CA GLU A 8 22.18 -7.42 4.36
C GLU A 8 21.55 -7.02 5.70
N GLU A 9 21.82 -5.80 6.16
CA GLU A 9 21.25 -5.25 7.40
C GLU A 9 19.71 -5.28 7.38
N ALA A 10 19.09 -4.98 6.23
CA ALA A 10 17.63 -5.07 6.08
C ALA A 10 17.11 -6.49 6.33
N LYS A 11 17.76 -7.51 5.74
CA LYS A 11 17.43 -8.91 5.96
C LYS A 11 17.59 -9.27 7.42
N GLU A 12 18.72 -8.91 8.03
CA GLU A 12 19.01 -9.25 9.42
C GLU A 12 17.95 -8.67 10.36
N MET A 13 17.62 -7.38 10.21
CA MET A 13 16.59 -6.71 11.00
C MET A 13 15.20 -7.32 10.79
N LEU A 14 14.85 -7.65 9.54
CA LEU A 14 13.55 -8.22 9.21
C LEU A 14 13.39 -9.62 9.82
N VAL A 15 14.41 -10.48 9.70
CA VAL A 15 14.42 -11.80 10.36
C VAL A 15 14.35 -11.64 11.86
N SER A 16 15.13 -10.71 12.45
CA SER A 16 15.09 -10.40 13.88
C SER A 16 13.67 -10.06 14.35
N LYS A 17 12.96 -9.21 13.59
CA LYS A 17 11.57 -8.84 13.89
C LYS A 17 10.61 -10.02 13.86
N VAL A 18 10.83 -11.00 12.98
CA VAL A 18 9.99 -12.20 12.87
C VAL A 18 10.22 -13.17 14.04
N ILE A 19 11.42 -13.24 14.61
CA ILE A 19 11.74 -14.13 15.75
C ILE A 19 10.82 -13.83 16.95
N ASP A 20 10.64 -12.55 17.26
CA ASP A 20 9.77 -12.05 18.34
C ASP A 20 8.28 -11.97 17.95
N GLY A 21 7.96 -12.50 16.76
CA GLY A 21 6.63 -12.48 16.17
C GLY A 21 5.62 -13.42 16.81
N LYS A 22 4.48 -13.56 16.14
CA LYS A 22 3.46 -14.56 16.48
C LYS A 22 3.65 -15.82 15.64
N THR A 23 2.89 -16.86 15.94
CA THR A 23 2.90 -18.11 15.17
C THR A 23 1.58 -18.29 14.44
N CYS A 24 1.63 -18.98 13.31
CA CYS A 24 0.45 -19.46 12.59
C CYS A 24 0.79 -20.80 11.93
N SER A 25 -0.26 -21.55 11.57
CA SER A 25 -0.13 -22.86 10.93
C SER A 25 -0.64 -22.81 9.50
N SER A 26 0.18 -23.29 8.57
CA SER A 26 -0.17 -23.38 7.16
C SER A 26 -0.08 -24.82 6.65
N ARG A 27 -0.56 -25.07 5.43
CA ARG A 27 -0.34 -26.35 4.73
C ARG A 27 1.13 -26.72 4.53
N PHE A 28 2.05 -25.77 4.73
CA PHE A 28 3.50 -25.96 4.58
C PHE A 28 4.23 -26.10 5.92
N GLY A 29 3.47 -26.17 7.02
CA GLY A 29 3.96 -26.21 8.40
C GLY A 29 3.73 -24.92 9.17
N ASP A 30 4.16 -24.95 10.42
CA ASP A 30 4.10 -23.82 11.34
C ASP A 30 5.17 -22.79 11.00
N TYR A 31 4.82 -21.53 11.16
CA TYR A 31 5.68 -20.41 10.84
C TYR A 31 5.51 -19.27 11.84
N ARG A 32 6.59 -18.53 12.04
CA ARG A 32 6.60 -17.27 12.76
C ARG A 32 6.38 -16.12 11.79
N LEU A 33 5.65 -15.11 12.20
CA LEU A 33 5.43 -13.90 11.42
C LEU A 33 5.46 -12.64 12.28
N ALA A 34 5.90 -11.54 11.67
CA ALA A 34 5.74 -10.20 12.23
C ALA A 34 4.59 -9.45 11.56
N ARG A 35 4.22 -8.30 12.14
CA ARG A 35 3.28 -7.36 11.53
C ARG A 35 3.80 -6.83 10.18
N PRO A 36 2.92 -6.29 9.31
CA PRO A 36 3.33 -5.60 8.10
C PRO A 36 4.47 -4.61 8.37
N THR A 37 5.49 -4.66 7.54
CA THR A 37 6.73 -3.91 7.74
C THR A 37 7.16 -3.27 6.44
N MET A 38 7.27 -1.94 6.46
CA MET A 38 7.98 -1.21 5.41
C MET A 38 9.48 -1.38 5.62
N VAL A 39 10.16 -1.91 4.60
CA VAL A 39 11.62 -2.04 4.53
C VAL A 39 12.11 -1.10 3.44
N VAL A 40 13.12 -0.28 3.72
CA VAL A 40 13.75 0.64 2.77
C VAL A 40 15.25 0.47 2.82
N VAL A 41 15.84 0.21 1.66
CA VAL A 41 17.29 0.08 1.47
C VAL A 41 17.76 1.26 0.62
N GLU A 42 18.63 2.10 1.18
CA GLU A 42 19.13 3.32 0.54
C GLU A 42 20.05 3.03 -0.66
N GLU A 43 21.01 2.11 -0.48
CA GLU A 43 21.97 1.67 -1.49
C GLU A 43 21.69 0.20 -1.86
N PRO A 44 20.79 -0.05 -2.81
CA PRO A 44 20.24 -1.38 -3.06
C PRO A 44 21.17 -2.23 -3.95
N ASN A 45 22.34 -2.60 -3.42
CA ASN A 45 23.27 -3.50 -4.12
C ASN A 45 22.68 -4.92 -4.22
N PRO A 46 22.83 -5.63 -5.35
CA PRO A 46 22.32 -7.00 -5.46
C PRO A 46 23.18 -8.00 -4.67
N PHE A 47 22.56 -9.08 -4.21
CA PHE A 47 23.24 -10.21 -3.58
C PHE A 47 23.86 -11.18 -4.60
N GLY A 48 23.38 -11.18 -5.85
CA GLY A 48 23.84 -12.04 -6.94
C GLY A 48 23.10 -13.38 -7.06
N PHE A 49 21.83 -13.45 -6.63
CA PHE A 49 20.99 -14.64 -6.64
C PHE A 49 20.01 -14.66 -7.84
N GLU A 50 19.69 -15.85 -8.34
CA GLU A 50 18.69 -16.04 -9.40
C GLU A 50 17.27 -15.87 -8.86
N PHE A 51 16.43 -15.04 -9.49
CA PHE A 51 15.16 -14.60 -8.89
C PHE A 51 13.89 -14.96 -9.69
N ASP A 52 14.02 -15.56 -10.87
CA ASP A 52 12.91 -15.68 -11.82
C ASP A 52 12.14 -17.00 -11.69
N TYR A 53 11.41 -17.11 -10.57
CA TYR A 53 10.65 -18.30 -10.22
C TYR A 53 9.29 -18.42 -10.91
N ASP A 54 8.75 -19.65 -10.91
CA ASP A 54 7.39 -19.94 -11.37
C ASP A 54 6.32 -19.28 -10.48
N VAL A 55 5.44 -18.53 -11.13
CA VAL A 55 4.27 -17.87 -10.58
C VAL A 55 3.07 -18.24 -11.44
N CYS A 56 2.33 -19.25 -11.00
CA CYS A 56 1.16 -19.78 -11.72
C CYS A 56 1.45 -20.24 -13.17
N GLY A 57 2.62 -20.84 -13.44
CA GLY A 57 3.00 -21.28 -14.80
C GLY A 57 3.67 -20.19 -15.66
N GLU A 58 3.96 -19.03 -15.09
CA GLU A 58 4.65 -17.90 -15.72
C GLU A 58 5.85 -17.50 -14.87
N LYS A 59 6.70 -16.63 -15.39
CA LYS A 59 7.81 -16.03 -14.64
C LYS A 59 7.56 -14.58 -14.25
N TYR A 60 8.25 -14.10 -13.22
CA TYR A 60 8.20 -12.70 -12.82
C TYR A 60 8.69 -11.76 -13.93
N SER A 61 9.78 -12.14 -14.60
CA SER A 61 10.36 -11.39 -15.72
C SER A 61 9.40 -11.29 -16.90
N GLU A 62 8.60 -12.33 -17.16
CA GLU A 62 7.59 -12.35 -18.22
C GLU A 62 6.49 -11.33 -17.91
N ARG A 63 5.92 -11.36 -16.69
CA ARG A 63 4.91 -10.38 -16.25
C ARG A 63 5.44 -8.93 -16.28
N LEU A 64 6.68 -8.73 -15.86
CA LEU A 64 7.33 -7.42 -15.91
C LEU A 64 7.53 -6.92 -17.35
N SER A 65 7.98 -7.81 -18.25
CA SER A 65 8.31 -7.47 -19.64
C SER A 65 7.15 -6.87 -20.42
N MET A 66 5.91 -7.23 -20.07
CA MET A 66 4.69 -6.73 -20.70
C MET A 66 4.49 -5.22 -20.49
N SER A 67 5.01 -4.66 -19.40
CA SER A 67 4.71 -3.27 -18.97
C SER A 67 5.94 -2.37 -18.87
N ILE A 68 7.15 -2.94 -18.83
CA ILE A 68 8.38 -2.17 -18.56
C ILE A 68 8.68 -1.10 -19.64
N GLU A 69 8.33 -1.35 -20.91
CA GLU A 69 8.55 -0.38 -21.98
C GLU A 69 7.57 0.80 -21.87
N ASN A 70 6.29 0.51 -21.61
CA ASN A 70 5.27 1.54 -21.37
C ASN A 70 5.62 2.39 -20.14
N ALA A 71 6.18 1.77 -19.10
CA ALA A 71 6.67 2.47 -17.91
C ALA A 71 7.82 3.42 -18.27
N ALA A 72 8.79 2.95 -19.07
CA ALA A 72 9.91 3.76 -19.52
C ALA A 72 9.48 4.93 -20.41
N GLU A 73 8.53 4.71 -21.33
CA GLU A 73 7.97 5.76 -22.17
C GLU A 73 7.27 6.84 -21.33
N LYS A 74 6.44 6.44 -20.37
CA LYS A 74 5.73 7.36 -19.48
C LYS A 74 6.70 8.19 -18.63
N LEU A 75 7.74 7.57 -18.06
CA LEU A 75 8.78 8.29 -17.32
C LEU A 75 9.61 9.22 -18.19
N ARG A 76 9.94 8.86 -19.44
CA ARG A 76 10.64 9.76 -20.36
C ARG A 76 9.81 11.00 -20.71
N LYS A 77 8.50 10.83 -20.87
CA LYS A 77 7.58 11.93 -21.18
C LYS A 77 7.32 12.83 -19.96
N SER A 78 7.11 12.23 -18.79
CA SER A 78 6.78 12.93 -17.55
C SER A 78 7.51 12.26 -16.37
N PRO A 79 8.78 12.60 -16.11
CA PRO A 79 9.55 11.96 -15.06
C PRO A 79 8.88 12.03 -13.69
N HIS A 80 8.19 13.13 -13.39
CA HIS A 80 7.51 13.34 -12.11
C HIS A 80 6.16 12.63 -11.97
N THR A 81 5.75 11.82 -12.96
CA THR A 81 4.47 11.10 -12.91
C THR A 81 4.35 10.24 -11.64
N ARG A 82 3.11 10.10 -11.16
CA ARG A 82 2.73 9.20 -10.06
C ARG A 82 2.08 7.92 -10.58
N ARG A 83 2.07 7.74 -11.91
CA ARG A 83 1.23 6.78 -12.63
C ARG A 83 2.02 5.58 -13.15
N VAL A 84 3.30 5.45 -12.79
CA VAL A 84 4.13 4.30 -13.16
C VAL A 84 4.08 3.28 -12.05
N SER A 85 3.21 2.29 -12.22
CA SER A 85 3.04 1.16 -11.33
C SER A 85 2.68 -0.07 -12.15
N ILE A 86 3.42 -1.15 -11.95
CA ILE A 86 3.32 -2.40 -12.70
C ILE A 86 2.72 -3.47 -11.77
N PRO A 87 1.46 -3.88 -11.99
CA PRO A 87 0.88 -5.00 -11.26
C PRO A 87 1.49 -6.30 -11.76
N LEU A 88 1.94 -7.12 -10.82
CA LEU A 88 2.43 -8.47 -11.07
C LEU A 88 1.44 -9.53 -10.59
N TRP A 89 0.39 -9.14 -9.87
CA TRP A 89 -0.74 -9.99 -9.52
C TRP A 89 -1.86 -9.91 -10.56
N TYR A 90 -2.43 -11.05 -10.91
CA TYR A 90 -3.61 -11.15 -11.77
C TYR A 90 -4.75 -11.90 -11.08
N PRO A 91 -6.03 -11.63 -11.41
CA PRO A 91 -7.17 -12.32 -10.81
C PRO A 91 -7.07 -13.86 -10.87
N LYS A 92 -6.54 -14.40 -11.99
CA LYS A 92 -6.29 -15.84 -12.17
C LYS A 92 -5.36 -16.46 -11.12
N ASP A 93 -4.53 -15.65 -10.45
CA ASP A 93 -3.59 -16.13 -9.43
C ASP A 93 -4.32 -16.72 -8.22
N HIS A 94 -5.59 -16.34 -7.98
CA HIS A 94 -6.42 -16.99 -6.96
C HIS A 94 -6.67 -18.48 -7.24
N LEU A 95 -6.55 -18.91 -8.49
CA LEU A 95 -6.85 -20.27 -8.94
C LEU A 95 -5.62 -21.17 -8.97
N CYS A 96 -4.44 -20.63 -8.65
CA CYS A 96 -3.17 -21.33 -8.77
C CYS A 96 -2.58 -21.68 -7.39
N ARG A 97 -1.66 -22.65 -7.36
CA ARG A 97 -1.06 -23.13 -6.11
C ARG A 97 -0.01 -22.16 -5.54
N ASN A 98 0.77 -21.53 -6.41
CA ASN A 98 1.92 -20.69 -6.08
C ASN A 98 1.75 -19.30 -6.72
N PRO A 99 0.89 -18.43 -6.16
CA PRO A 99 0.64 -17.11 -6.73
C PRO A 99 1.76 -16.11 -6.42
N ALA A 100 1.77 -14.97 -7.09
CA ALA A 100 2.84 -13.97 -6.98
C ALA A 100 2.96 -13.45 -5.55
N ALA A 101 4.15 -13.50 -4.94
CA ALA A 101 4.45 -12.88 -3.65
C ALA A 101 4.62 -11.35 -3.74
N ILE A 102 5.38 -10.87 -4.72
CA ILE A 102 5.43 -9.48 -5.15
C ILE A 102 4.22 -9.24 -6.06
N THR A 103 3.33 -8.32 -5.67
CA THR A 103 2.03 -8.12 -6.34
C THR A 103 1.97 -6.83 -7.15
N GLU A 104 2.77 -5.83 -6.79
CA GLU A 104 2.83 -4.52 -7.44
C GLU A 104 4.25 -3.96 -7.30
N ILE A 105 4.74 -3.29 -8.35
CA ILE A 105 5.98 -2.51 -8.31
C ILE A 105 5.68 -1.10 -8.80
N SER A 106 5.83 -0.11 -7.91
CA SER A 106 5.62 1.29 -8.22
C SER A 106 6.94 2.06 -8.28
N PHE A 107 6.97 3.09 -9.12
CA PHE A 107 8.14 3.93 -9.30
C PHE A 107 7.79 5.38 -9.06
N ILE A 108 8.71 6.10 -8.43
CA ILE A 108 8.59 7.54 -8.25
C ILE A 108 9.96 8.18 -8.47
N PHE A 109 10.00 9.22 -9.29
CA PHE A 109 11.21 10.02 -9.48
C PHE A 109 11.17 11.26 -8.59
N HIS A 110 12.21 11.41 -7.79
CA HIS A 110 12.50 12.63 -7.04
C HIS A 110 14.01 12.67 -6.78
N GLU A 111 14.74 13.49 -7.54
CA GLU A 111 16.21 13.50 -7.66
C GLU A 111 16.76 12.21 -8.29
N LYS A 112 16.35 11.05 -7.75
CA LYS A 112 16.65 9.70 -8.25
C LYS A 112 15.35 8.93 -8.49
N LEU A 113 15.42 7.87 -9.29
CA LEU A 113 14.33 6.95 -9.52
C LEU A 113 14.27 5.93 -8.37
N HIS A 114 13.17 5.94 -7.63
CA HIS A 114 12.95 5.02 -6.53
C HIS A 114 11.94 3.95 -6.91
N LEU A 115 12.15 2.73 -6.44
CA LEU A 115 11.23 1.62 -6.57
C LEU A 115 10.58 1.31 -5.23
N THR A 116 9.28 1.01 -5.23
CA THR A 116 8.60 0.41 -4.07
C THR A 116 7.74 -0.77 -4.49
N ALA A 117 7.94 -1.92 -3.84
CA ALA A 117 7.16 -3.12 -4.09
C ALA A 117 6.11 -3.34 -2.99
N PHE A 118 4.93 -3.84 -3.38
CA PHE A 118 3.97 -4.41 -2.45
C PHE A 118 4.14 -5.93 -2.41
N VAL A 119 4.43 -6.47 -1.23
CA VAL A 119 4.75 -7.89 -1.05
C VAL A 119 3.74 -8.53 -0.10
N ARG A 120 2.89 -9.41 -0.63
CA ARG A 120 1.83 -10.06 0.16
C ARG A 120 2.35 -11.09 1.19
N SER A 121 3.56 -11.60 0.97
CA SER A 121 4.17 -12.63 1.83
C SER A 121 5.64 -12.80 1.48
N MET A 122 6.54 -12.65 2.45
CA MET A 122 7.98 -12.84 2.26
C MET A 122 8.49 -13.90 3.24
N GLU A 123 9.08 -14.97 2.72
CA GLU A 123 9.87 -15.89 3.55
C GLU A 123 11.28 -15.30 3.67
N CYS A 124 11.60 -14.80 4.85
CA CYS A 124 12.72 -13.88 5.06
C CYS A 124 14.09 -14.58 5.06
N LEU A 125 14.17 -15.90 5.30
CA LEU A 125 15.45 -16.59 5.40
C LEU A 125 15.99 -17.07 4.05
N SER A 126 15.12 -17.51 3.15
CA SER A 126 15.47 -18.24 1.94
C SER A 126 15.10 -17.50 0.67
N TYR A 127 14.15 -16.56 0.73
CA TYR A 127 13.63 -15.86 -0.44
C TYR A 127 13.84 -14.35 -0.42
N PHE A 128 14.41 -13.79 0.66
CA PHE A 128 14.65 -12.35 0.74
C PHE A 128 15.61 -11.89 -0.38
N GLU A 129 16.79 -12.52 -0.50
CA GLU A 129 17.83 -12.14 -1.47
C GLU A 129 17.30 -12.21 -2.89
N HIS A 130 16.62 -13.31 -3.23
CA HIS A 130 16.09 -13.51 -4.57
C HIS A 130 15.01 -12.48 -4.92
N ASN A 131 14.04 -12.24 -4.02
CA ASN A 131 13.04 -11.21 -4.28
C ASN A 131 13.66 -9.81 -4.33
N PHE A 132 14.67 -9.53 -3.50
CA PHE A 132 15.35 -8.25 -3.50
C PHE A 132 16.11 -8.02 -4.81
N ASP A 133 16.88 -9.00 -5.29
CA ASP A 133 17.64 -8.92 -6.54
C ASP A 133 16.74 -8.72 -7.75
N PHE A 134 15.55 -9.33 -7.78
CA PHE A 134 14.56 -9.03 -8.82
C PHE A 134 14.16 -7.56 -8.84
N LEU A 135 13.96 -6.95 -7.65
CA LEU A 135 13.60 -5.54 -7.54
C LEU A 135 14.76 -4.63 -7.93
N VAL A 136 16.00 -4.98 -7.56
CA VAL A 136 17.21 -4.27 -7.99
C VAL A 136 17.34 -4.30 -9.51
N GLU A 137 17.30 -5.48 -10.14
CA GLU A 137 17.38 -5.59 -11.60
C GLU A 137 16.23 -4.82 -12.29
N THR A 138 15.03 -4.85 -11.69
CA THR A 138 13.89 -4.11 -12.21
C THR A 138 14.13 -2.60 -12.19
N LEU A 139 14.70 -2.08 -11.11
CA LEU A 139 15.09 -0.67 -11.00
C LEU A 139 16.18 -0.31 -12.00
N GLU A 140 17.27 -1.08 -12.04
CA GLU A 140 18.39 -0.90 -12.99
C GLU A 140 17.90 -0.89 -14.45
N LYS A 141 17.03 -1.84 -14.81
CA LYS A 141 16.47 -1.96 -16.16
C LYS A 141 15.64 -0.74 -16.55
N LEU A 142 14.82 -0.21 -15.63
CA LEU A 142 14.02 0.98 -15.90
C LEU A 142 14.88 2.25 -15.92
N SER A 143 15.83 2.38 -15.00
CA SER A 143 16.83 3.46 -14.98
C SER A 143 17.62 3.51 -16.28
N LYS A 144 18.13 2.38 -16.78
CA LYS A 144 18.83 2.29 -18.06
C LYS A 144 17.97 2.72 -19.26
N LYS A 145 16.68 2.37 -19.26
CA LYS A 145 15.74 2.74 -20.34
C LYS A 145 15.35 4.21 -20.32
N THR A 146 15.38 4.85 -19.15
CA THR A 146 14.94 6.24 -18.95
C THR A 146 16.09 7.23 -18.88
N GLY A 147 17.30 6.78 -18.55
CA GLY A 147 18.46 7.61 -18.25
C GLY A 147 18.43 8.26 -16.86
N LEU A 148 17.47 7.87 -16.01
CA LEU A 148 17.36 8.38 -14.64
C LEU A 148 18.31 7.62 -13.71
N GLU A 149 18.92 8.33 -12.75
CA GLU A 149 19.80 7.71 -11.75
C GLU A 149 19.00 6.84 -10.77
N GLU A 150 19.55 5.68 -10.40
CA GLU A 150 18.96 4.76 -9.44
C GLU A 150 18.98 5.33 -8.02
N GLY A 151 17.86 5.20 -7.31
CA GLY A 151 17.73 5.50 -5.90
C GLY A 151 17.40 4.27 -5.07
N SER A 152 16.84 4.49 -3.89
CA SER A 152 16.46 3.42 -2.96
C SER A 152 15.38 2.45 -3.46
N VAL A 153 15.45 1.20 -2.96
CA VAL A 153 14.42 0.17 -3.07
C VAL A 153 13.62 0.09 -1.77
N GLY A 154 12.29 0.10 -1.88
CA GLY A 154 11.35 -0.09 -0.78
C GLY A 154 10.50 -1.34 -0.97
N MET A 155 10.12 -1.99 0.13
CA MET A 155 9.18 -3.11 0.14
C MET A 155 8.20 -2.93 1.29
N LEU A 156 6.90 -2.82 0.99
CA LEU A 156 5.87 -3.00 2.00
C LEU A 156 5.55 -4.49 2.09
N ILE A 157 6.12 -5.15 3.10
CA ILE A 157 5.98 -6.59 3.31
C ILE A 157 4.86 -6.81 4.32
N THR A 158 3.76 -7.41 3.88
CA THR A 158 2.58 -7.61 4.74
C THR A 158 2.71 -8.81 5.68
N ILE A 159 3.35 -9.88 5.23
CA ILE A 159 3.57 -11.10 6.02
C ILE A 159 5.04 -11.51 5.93
N PRO A 160 5.95 -10.79 6.62
CA PRO A 160 7.31 -11.27 6.82
C PRO A 160 7.26 -12.49 7.73
N HIS A 161 7.83 -13.61 7.29
CA HIS A 161 7.78 -14.87 8.03
C HIS A 161 9.00 -15.77 7.79
N PHE A 162 9.17 -16.76 8.66
CA PHE A 162 10.00 -17.94 8.41
C PHE A 162 9.36 -19.16 9.08
N TYR A 163 9.71 -20.38 8.65
CA TYR A 163 9.12 -21.60 9.23
C TYR A 163 9.79 -21.98 10.55
N GLU A 164 9.03 -22.50 11.51
CA GLU A 164 9.54 -22.85 12.86
C GLU A 164 10.70 -23.85 12.81
N ARG A 165 10.73 -24.74 11.81
CA ARG A 165 11.85 -25.66 11.56
C ARG A 165 13.20 -24.96 11.30
N ASP A 166 13.16 -23.68 10.91
CA ASP A 166 14.33 -22.86 10.60
C ASP A 166 14.67 -21.86 11.73
N LEU A 167 14.04 -22.00 12.91
CA LEU A 167 14.24 -21.10 14.05
C LEU A 167 15.70 -21.05 14.53
N ASP A 168 16.41 -22.18 14.53
CA ASP A 168 17.83 -22.22 14.93
C ASP A 168 18.70 -21.38 13.98
N LYS A 169 18.42 -21.44 12.68
CA LYS A 169 19.08 -20.60 11.68
C LYS A 169 18.71 -19.13 11.88
N ALA A 170 17.44 -18.83 12.13
CA ALA A 170 16.96 -17.48 12.39
C ALA A 170 17.60 -16.85 13.64
N SER A 171 17.86 -17.65 14.68
CA SER A 171 18.40 -17.18 15.96
C SER A 171 19.77 -16.52 15.84
N SER A 172 20.53 -16.79 14.77
CA SER A 172 21.78 -16.08 14.46
C SER A 172 21.59 -14.58 14.16
N PHE A 173 20.35 -14.16 13.87
CA PHE A 173 19.96 -12.77 13.59
C PHE A 173 19.27 -12.08 14.78
N ALA A 174 19.13 -12.74 15.93
CA ALA A 174 18.42 -12.21 17.10
C ALA A 174 19.07 -10.91 17.65
N GLY A 175 18.23 -9.99 18.15
CA GLY A 175 18.68 -8.75 18.80
C GLY A 175 19.18 -7.65 17.86
N LYS A 176 19.02 -7.82 16.53
CA LYS A 176 19.49 -6.87 15.51
C LYS A 176 18.44 -5.83 15.12
N LEU A 177 17.20 -5.94 15.59
CA LEU A 177 16.09 -5.09 15.19
C LEU A 177 16.28 -3.62 15.62
N LYS A 178 16.19 -2.71 14.64
CA LYS A 178 16.01 -1.27 14.88
C LYS A 178 14.92 -0.74 13.97
N GLU A 179 13.82 -0.29 14.56
CA GLU A 179 12.74 0.34 13.82
C GLU A 179 12.82 1.87 13.88
N PHE A 180 12.49 2.49 12.77
CA PHE A 180 12.33 3.93 12.64
C PHE A 180 10.84 4.30 12.58
N TYR A 181 10.47 5.37 13.30
CA TYR A 181 9.14 5.98 13.30
C TYR A 181 9.28 7.50 13.10
N GLY A 182 8.29 8.12 12.47
CA GLY A 182 8.32 9.53 12.05
C GLY A 182 8.73 9.70 10.58
N TYR A 183 9.22 10.89 10.25
CA TYR A 183 9.61 11.27 8.89
C TYR A 183 11.10 11.02 8.61
N HIS A 184 11.38 10.36 7.48
CA HIS A 184 12.67 10.30 6.82
C HIS A 184 12.48 10.66 5.33
N GLU A 185 13.52 11.12 4.65
CA GLU A 185 13.39 11.54 3.24
C GLU A 185 13.05 10.40 2.27
N LEU A 186 13.40 9.16 2.65
CA LEU A 186 13.10 7.94 1.89
C LEU A 186 11.80 7.24 2.32
N GLY A 187 11.11 7.74 3.33
CA GLY A 187 9.91 7.10 3.89
C GLY A 187 9.44 7.72 5.19
N ALA A 188 8.15 7.69 5.46
CA ALA A 188 7.58 8.07 6.75
C ALA A 188 6.80 6.90 7.34
N HIS A 189 6.95 6.65 8.63
CA HIS A 189 6.19 5.63 9.35
C HIS A 189 5.47 6.28 10.53
N LEU A 190 4.15 6.36 10.46
CA LEU A 190 3.28 6.88 11.51
C LEU A 190 2.54 5.73 12.20
N VAL A 191 2.38 5.82 13.51
CA VAL A 191 1.59 4.86 14.30
C VAL A 191 0.64 5.66 15.16
N GLU A 192 -0.65 5.42 14.99
CA GLU A 192 -1.70 6.17 15.65
C GLU A 192 -2.81 5.23 16.12
N ASP A 193 -3.57 5.64 17.14
CA ASP A 193 -4.67 4.82 17.63
C ASP A 193 -5.90 4.92 16.73
N TYR A 194 -6.21 6.12 16.22
CA TYR A 194 -7.47 6.39 15.53
C TYR A 194 -7.26 6.86 14.10
N ILE A 195 -8.28 6.65 13.24
CA ILE A 195 -8.24 7.12 11.84
C ILE A 195 -8.12 8.66 11.78
N SER A 196 -8.83 9.37 12.67
CA SER A 196 -8.79 10.84 12.72
C SER A 196 -7.41 11.40 13.10
N SER A 197 -6.75 10.85 14.12
CA SER A 197 -5.41 11.29 14.53
C SER A 197 -4.35 10.90 13.49
N ALA A 198 -4.48 9.72 12.90
CA ALA A 198 -3.65 9.25 11.79
C ALA A 198 -3.72 10.18 10.58
N TRP A 199 -4.92 10.62 10.18
CA TRP A 199 -5.10 11.59 9.11
C TRP A 199 -4.51 12.97 9.45
N HIS A 200 -4.76 13.45 10.67
CA HIS A 200 -4.21 14.73 11.13
C HIS A 200 -2.68 14.73 11.10
N LEU A 201 -2.04 13.67 11.62
CA LEU A 201 -0.58 13.52 11.62
C LEU A 201 -0.01 13.37 10.21
N ALA A 202 -0.75 12.73 9.29
CA ALA A 202 -0.37 12.68 7.88
C ALA A 202 -0.37 14.08 7.24
N LEU A 203 -1.41 14.89 7.49
CA LEU A 203 -1.45 16.29 7.05
C LEU A 203 -0.30 17.10 7.64
N GLU A 204 -0.05 16.99 8.93
CA GLU A 204 1.05 17.68 9.61
C GLU A 204 2.41 17.31 9.01
N THR A 205 2.63 16.01 8.79
CA THR A 205 3.88 15.50 8.22
C THR A 205 4.10 16.05 6.81
N ILE A 206 3.06 16.05 5.95
CA ILE A 206 3.18 16.54 4.58
C ILE A 206 3.33 18.07 4.56
N TYR A 207 2.58 18.80 5.38
CA TYR A 207 2.66 20.25 5.44
C TYR A 207 4.04 20.74 5.91
N ASN A 208 4.59 20.12 6.97
CA ASN A 208 5.85 20.56 7.58
C ASN A 208 7.10 19.99 6.91
N LYS A 209 7.02 18.80 6.29
CA LYS A 209 8.19 18.07 5.75
C LYS A 209 8.07 17.73 4.26
N GLY A 210 6.93 18.01 3.63
CA GLY A 210 6.68 17.68 2.24
C GLY A 210 7.61 18.43 1.30
N LYS A 211 8.08 17.74 0.26
CA LYS A 211 8.88 18.34 -0.82
C LYS A 211 7.93 18.87 -1.89
N LYS A 212 8.27 19.99 -2.52
CA LYS A 212 7.49 20.53 -3.64
C LYS A 212 7.68 19.67 -4.88
N LYS A 213 6.58 19.34 -5.56
CA LYS A 213 6.59 18.53 -6.78
C LYS A 213 5.51 19.02 -7.75
N ARG A 214 5.86 19.10 -9.04
CA ARG A 214 4.92 19.36 -10.13
C ARG A 214 3.96 18.19 -10.32
N THR A 215 2.72 18.47 -10.67
CA THR A 215 1.71 17.45 -10.92
C THR A 215 1.30 17.41 -12.39
N GLU A 216 0.76 16.27 -12.81
CA GLU A 216 0.17 16.09 -14.16
C GLU A 216 -1.25 16.70 -14.27
N TRP A 217 -1.80 17.21 -13.16
CA TRP A 217 -3.13 17.80 -13.10
C TRP A 217 -3.14 19.31 -13.34
N GLY A 218 -1.97 19.95 -13.31
CA GLY A 218 -1.82 21.40 -13.46
C GLY A 218 -2.35 21.98 -14.77
N ASP A 219 -2.45 21.16 -15.82
CA ASP A 219 -3.01 21.55 -17.12
C ASP A 219 -4.55 21.51 -17.14
N ILE A 220 -5.18 20.85 -16.16
CA ILE A 220 -6.62 20.58 -16.10
C ILE A 220 -7.27 21.39 -14.95
N PHE A 221 -6.61 21.46 -13.80
CA PHE A 221 -7.14 22.13 -12.60
C PHE A 221 -6.20 23.27 -12.17
N GLU A 222 -6.73 24.50 -12.20
CA GLU A 222 -6.04 25.68 -11.71
C GLU A 222 -5.79 25.53 -10.19
N GLY A 223 -4.55 25.66 -9.73
CA GLY A 223 -4.16 25.48 -8.33
C GLY A 223 -3.60 24.10 -7.98
N GLN A 224 -3.67 23.13 -8.90
CA GLN A 224 -3.09 21.80 -8.72
C GLN A 224 -1.76 21.60 -9.46
N GLN A 225 -1.16 22.66 -10.02
CA GLN A 225 0.11 22.55 -10.76
C GLN A 225 1.25 22.03 -9.90
N GLU A 226 1.21 22.33 -8.60
CA GLU A 226 2.18 21.91 -7.61
C GLU A 226 1.51 21.27 -6.39
N SER A 227 2.28 20.48 -5.67
CA SER A 227 1.87 19.88 -4.39
C SER A 227 3.07 19.74 -3.46
N LEU A 228 2.79 19.71 -2.16
CA LEU A 228 3.73 19.18 -1.15
C LEU A 228 3.53 17.68 -1.08
N PHE A 229 4.60 16.87 -1.14
CA PHE A 229 4.48 15.43 -1.04
C PHE A 229 5.50 14.79 -0.10
N VAL A 230 5.12 13.65 0.48
CA VAL A 230 5.98 12.75 1.24
C VAL A 230 6.03 11.40 0.52
N HIS A 231 7.23 10.86 0.37
CA HIS A 231 7.49 9.57 -0.25
C HIS A 231 7.25 8.44 0.76
N ARG A 232 6.58 7.35 0.36
CA ARG A 232 6.35 6.12 1.15
C ARG A 232 5.82 6.43 2.56
N LEU A 233 4.64 7.03 2.62
CA LEU A 233 3.92 7.23 3.88
C LEU A 233 3.23 5.91 4.27
N PHE A 234 3.75 5.27 5.31
CA PHE A 234 3.16 4.08 5.93
C PHE A 234 2.54 4.46 7.28
N ILE A 235 1.27 4.11 7.48
CA ILE A 235 0.51 4.45 8.68
C ILE A 235 -0.10 3.18 9.25
N GLU A 236 0.15 2.89 10.52
CA GLU A 236 -0.53 1.85 11.28
C GLU A 236 -1.58 2.47 12.19
N VAL A 237 -2.85 2.04 12.06
CA VAL A 237 -3.97 2.45 12.92
C VAL A 237 -4.36 1.29 13.84
N GLN A 238 -4.19 1.48 15.14
CA GLN A 238 -4.32 0.39 16.12
C GLN A 238 -5.78 0.12 16.55
N ASN A 239 -6.61 1.17 16.68
CA ASN A 239 -8.01 1.11 17.13
C ASN A 239 -8.95 1.79 16.11
N PRO A 240 -9.04 1.27 14.87
CA PRO A 240 -9.76 1.91 13.76
C PRO A 240 -11.28 1.99 13.90
N GLU A 241 -11.87 1.42 14.95
CA GLU A 241 -13.33 1.47 15.20
C GLU A 241 -13.76 2.75 15.94
N GLU A 242 -12.84 3.36 16.69
CA GLU A 242 -13.06 4.55 17.49
C GLU A 242 -12.55 5.81 16.76
N ASN A 243 -13.18 6.97 17.04
CA ASN A 243 -12.80 8.28 16.51
C ASN A 243 -12.49 8.26 15.00
N LYS A 244 -13.42 7.67 14.23
CA LYS A 244 -13.25 7.37 12.80
C LYS A 244 -13.23 8.60 11.89
N LEU A 245 -13.73 9.74 12.35
CA LEU A 245 -13.91 10.95 11.56
C LEU A 245 -13.35 12.15 12.33
N HIS A 246 -12.44 12.90 11.70
CA HIS A 246 -11.95 14.16 12.23
C HIS A 246 -13.00 15.26 12.06
N ASP A 247 -13.18 16.14 13.04
CA ASP A 247 -14.22 17.21 13.02
C ASP A 247 -14.09 18.19 11.85
N LYS A 248 -12.90 18.26 11.25
CA LYS A 248 -12.56 19.08 10.08
C LYS A 248 -12.40 18.28 8.78
N ALA A 249 -12.77 17.00 8.78
CA ALA A 249 -12.69 16.20 7.57
C ALA A 249 -13.61 16.78 6.47
N PRO A 250 -13.17 16.85 5.21
CA PRO A 250 -13.96 17.44 4.12
C PRO A 250 -15.05 16.50 3.57
N PHE A 251 -15.61 15.62 4.42
CA PHE A 251 -16.69 14.71 4.05
C PHE A 251 -17.57 14.38 5.27
N THR A 252 -18.77 13.89 5.01
CA THR A 252 -19.70 13.45 6.05
C THR A 252 -19.58 11.95 6.31
N GLU A 253 -19.93 11.48 7.51
CA GLU A 253 -19.96 10.04 7.79
C GLU A 253 -20.86 9.28 6.79
N LYS A 254 -22.02 9.87 6.43
CA LYS A 254 -22.90 9.30 5.41
C LYS A 254 -22.18 9.06 4.09
N TYR A 255 -21.44 10.06 3.60
CA TYR A 255 -20.63 9.91 2.39
C TYR A 255 -19.57 8.81 2.56
N GLY A 256 -18.89 8.76 3.70
CA GLY A 256 -17.87 7.73 3.97
C GLY A 256 -18.43 6.30 3.91
N ILE A 257 -19.63 6.09 4.46
CA ILE A 257 -20.33 4.80 4.41
C ILE A 257 -20.75 4.46 2.98
N GLU A 258 -21.39 5.39 2.27
CA GLU A 258 -21.83 5.19 0.87
C GLU A 258 -20.62 4.92 -0.04
N TYR A 259 -19.54 5.69 0.10
CA TYR A 259 -18.29 5.49 -0.62
C TYR A 259 -17.71 4.10 -0.37
N ALA A 260 -17.66 3.66 0.88
CA ALA A 260 -17.21 2.32 1.23
C ALA A 260 -18.09 1.23 0.62
N HIS A 261 -19.41 1.36 0.76
CA HIS A 261 -20.36 0.33 0.33
C HIS A 261 -20.44 0.21 -1.17
N ASP A 262 -20.49 1.32 -1.90
CA ASP A 262 -20.72 1.32 -3.34
C ASP A 262 -19.42 1.26 -4.14
N TYR A 263 -18.46 2.14 -3.81
CA TYR A 263 -17.25 2.31 -4.63
C TYR A 263 -16.12 1.35 -4.24
N ILE A 264 -16.00 1.00 -2.95
CA ILE A 264 -14.89 0.17 -2.46
C ILE A 264 -15.18 -1.33 -2.54
N MET A 265 -16.35 -1.78 -2.07
CA MET A 265 -16.55 -3.21 -1.81
C MET A 265 -17.83 -3.83 -2.38
N TYR A 266 -18.78 -3.03 -2.86
CA TYR A 266 -20.12 -3.51 -3.23
C TYR A 266 -20.77 -4.32 -2.09
N ALA A 267 -21.06 -3.61 -0.98
CA ALA A 267 -21.47 -4.22 0.30
C ALA A 267 -22.79 -5.00 0.22
N ALA A 268 -23.67 -4.64 -0.72
CA ALA A 268 -24.96 -5.30 -0.95
C ALA A 268 -24.86 -6.82 -1.18
N LYS A 269 -23.70 -7.31 -1.59
CA LYS A 269 -23.43 -8.73 -1.81
C LYS A 269 -22.08 -9.17 -1.22
N LEU A 270 -21.67 -8.62 -0.08
CA LEU A 270 -20.32 -8.86 0.45
C LEU A 270 -20.07 -10.33 0.85
N ASP A 271 -21.11 -11.03 1.31
CA ASP A 271 -21.07 -12.42 1.78
C ASP A 271 -21.34 -13.45 0.67
N GLY A 272 -21.52 -13.03 -0.58
CA GLY A 272 -21.81 -13.89 -1.72
C GLY A 272 -21.06 -13.49 -2.97
N GLU A 273 -20.83 -14.43 -3.88
CA GLU A 273 -20.09 -14.19 -5.13
C GLU A 273 -20.84 -13.26 -6.10
N VAL A 274 -20.14 -12.28 -6.67
CA VAL A 274 -20.62 -11.45 -7.78
C VAL A 274 -20.20 -12.09 -9.10
N ARG A 275 -21.15 -12.29 -10.01
CA ARG A 275 -20.96 -12.95 -11.32
C ARG A 275 -21.45 -12.12 -12.50
N GLU A 276 -21.80 -10.87 -12.22
CA GLU A 276 -22.40 -9.95 -13.18
C GLU A 276 -21.85 -8.54 -12.97
N ARG A 277 -22.07 -7.69 -13.97
CA ARG A 277 -21.60 -6.31 -13.97
C ARG A 277 -22.23 -5.52 -12.82
N ILE A 278 -21.37 -4.87 -12.03
CA ILE A 278 -21.75 -3.93 -10.97
C ILE A 278 -21.36 -2.48 -11.28
N LEU A 279 -20.59 -2.25 -12.34
CA LEU A 279 -20.18 -0.92 -12.80
C LEU A 279 -21.37 -0.17 -13.38
N LYS A 280 -21.67 1.01 -12.85
CA LYS A 280 -22.78 1.84 -13.33
C LYS A 280 -22.44 2.45 -14.69
N GLU A 281 -23.46 2.87 -15.44
CA GLU A 281 -23.26 3.55 -16.72
C GLU A 281 -22.57 4.91 -16.50
N GLY A 282 -21.56 5.21 -17.31
CA GLY A 282 -20.77 6.46 -17.21
C GLY A 282 -19.57 6.40 -16.25
N GLU A 283 -19.44 5.35 -15.43
CA GLU A 283 -18.24 5.14 -14.61
C GLU A 283 -17.14 4.45 -15.42
N GLU A 284 -15.90 4.96 -15.37
CA GLU A 284 -14.75 4.29 -16.00
C GLU A 284 -14.36 3.01 -15.25
N TYR A 285 -14.34 3.09 -13.92
CA TYR A 285 -14.15 1.96 -13.00
C TYR A 285 -14.60 2.33 -11.59
N THR A 286 -14.81 1.31 -10.75
CA THR A 286 -14.82 1.44 -9.29
C THR A 286 -13.83 0.44 -8.70
N TYR A 287 -13.40 0.64 -7.45
CA TYR A 287 -12.55 -0.36 -6.81
C TYR A 287 -13.30 -1.67 -6.55
N ALA A 288 -14.60 -1.59 -6.27
CA ALA A 288 -15.45 -2.75 -6.13
C ALA A 288 -15.52 -3.57 -7.44
N GLU A 289 -15.67 -2.91 -8.59
CA GLU A 289 -15.65 -3.57 -9.91
C GLU A 289 -14.35 -4.34 -10.12
N ARG A 290 -13.19 -3.69 -9.91
CA ARG A 290 -11.87 -4.31 -10.07
C ARG A 290 -11.61 -5.46 -9.09
N ALA A 291 -12.17 -5.36 -7.89
CA ALA A 291 -12.04 -6.38 -6.84
C ALA A 291 -12.93 -7.60 -7.07
N ARG A 292 -14.09 -7.42 -7.72
CA ARG A 292 -15.16 -8.44 -7.69
C ARG A 292 -15.59 -8.94 -9.05
N TYR A 293 -15.81 -8.06 -10.02
CA TYR A 293 -16.21 -8.47 -11.36
C TYR A 293 -15.85 -7.38 -12.37
N CYS A 294 -14.68 -7.53 -12.98
CA CYS A 294 -14.24 -6.66 -14.06
C CYS A 294 -14.47 -7.35 -15.41
N GLU A 295 -15.28 -6.75 -16.27
CA GLU A 295 -15.62 -7.34 -17.58
C GLU A 295 -14.41 -7.46 -18.50
N ARG A 296 -13.39 -6.61 -18.27
CA ARG A 296 -12.15 -6.54 -19.04
C ARG A 296 -11.11 -7.57 -18.61
N ASP A 297 -11.33 -8.28 -17.49
CA ASP A 297 -10.43 -9.34 -17.05
C ASP A 297 -10.57 -10.57 -17.95
N ASP A 298 -9.45 -11.11 -18.43
CA ASP A 298 -9.40 -12.35 -19.23
C ASP A 298 -10.00 -13.55 -18.46
N VAL A 299 -9.73 -13.61 -17.16
CA VAL A 299 -10.26 -14.59 -16.23
C VAL A 299 -10.99 -13.87 -15.11
N LYS A 300 -12.32 -13.99 -15.12
CA LYS A 300 -13.19 -13.37 -14.12
C LYS A 300 -13.10 -14.12 -12.80
N VAL A 301 -12.64 -13.42 -11.76
CA VAL A 301 -12.58 -13.94 -10.39
C VAL A 301 -13.09 -12.85 -9.45
N ASP A 302 -14.08 -13.18 -8.62
CA ASP A 302 -14.44 -12.34 -7.47
C ASP A 302 -13.36 -12.51 -6.40
N GLN A 303 -12.31 -11.69 -6.52
CA GLN A 303 -11.12 -11.77 -5.68
C GLN A 303 -11.49 -11.55 -4.22
N LEU A 304 -12.32 -10.55 -3.92
CA LEU A 304 -12.75 -10.25 -2.55
C LEU A 304 -13.51 -11.43 -1.94
N PHE A 305 -14.48 -11.99 -2.66
CA PHE A 305 -15.20 -13.17 -2.19
C PHE A 305 -14.25 -14.37 -1.99
N LYS A 306 -13.33 -14.62 -2.93
CA LYS A 306 -12.32 -15.68 -2.78
C LYS A 306 -11.43 -15.48 -1.56
N VAL A 307 -11.06 -14.24 -1.23
CA VAL A 307 -10.29 -13.96 -0.01
C VAL A 307 -11.10 -14.30 1.24
N ILE A 308 -12.38 -13.92 1.29
CA ILE A 308 -13.27 -14.23 2.41
C ILE A 308 -13.42 -15.76 2.57
N GLU A 309 -13.62 -16.50 1.47
CA GLU A 309 -13.66 -17.97 1.50
C GLU A 309 -12.36 -18.57 2.05
N LYS A 310 -11.21 -18.12 1.55
CA LYS A 310 -9.89 -18.60 2.00
C LYS A 310 -9.68 -18.36 3.50
N LEU A 311 -10.10 -17.21 4.02
CA LEU A 311 -9.97 -16.87 5.44
C LEU A 311 -10.91 -17.70 6.32
N LYS A 312 -12.14 -17.98 5.86
CA LYS A 312 -13.08 -18.89 6.53
C LYS A 312 -12.53 -20.31 6.60
N GLU A 313 -11.89 -20.79 5.53
CA GLU A 313 -11.25 -22.11 5.50
C GLU A 313 -10.03 -22.18 6.42
N ASN A 314 -9.17 -21.15 6.40
CA ASN A 314 -8.00 -21.06 7.25
C ASN A 314 -7.59 -19.59 7.49
N SER A 315 -7.73 -19.14 8.73
CA SER A 315 -7.36 -17.78 9.15
C SER A 315 -5.87 -17.42 8.93
N CYS A 316 -4.98 -18.42 8.80
CA CYS A 316 -3.54 -18.24 8.55
C CYS A 316 -3.17 -18.20 7.05
N ARG A 317 -4.14 -18.04 6.13
CA ARG A 317 -3.84 -17.91 4.70
C ARG A 317 -3.00 -16.66 4.42
N ARG A 318 -2.01 -16.80 3.53
CA ARG A 318 -1.05 -15.74 3.15
C ARG A 318 -1.25 -15.22 1.73
N ASP A 319 -2.25 -15.74 1.01
CA ASP A 319 -2.63 -15.41 -0.36
C ASP A 319 -4.04 -14.78 -0.43
N CYS A 320 -4.35 -14.01 0.61
CA CYS A 320 -5.56 -13.21 0.79
C CYS A 320 -5.38 -11.78 0.26
N TYR A 321 -4.90 -11.68 -0.99
CA TYR A 321 -4.65 -10.44 -1.70
C TYR A 321 -5.81 -10.12 -2.65
N VAL A 322 -6.09 -8.84 -2.87
CA VAL A 322 -6.99 -8.35 -3.92
C VAL A 322 -6.26 -7.29 -4.74
N GLY A 323 -6.12 -7.54 -6.05
CA GLY A 323 -5.52 -6.59 -6.99
C GLY A 323 -6.58 -5.68 -7.62
N ILE A 324 -6.34 -4.36 -7.58
CA ILE A 324 -7.21 -3.33 -8.17
C ILE A 324 -6.62 -2.84 -9.50
N SER A 325 -5.33 -2.56 -9.51
CA SER A 325 -4.59 -2.19 -10.71
C SER A 325 -4.49 -3.35 -11.71
N ARG A 326 -4.33 -2.98 -12.98
CA ARG A 326 -4.15 -3.89 -14.12
C ARG A 326 -3.09 -3.34 -15.08
N PRO A 327 -2.42 -4.18 -15.89
CA PRO A 327 -1.36 -3.73 -16.79
C PRO A 327 -1.79 -2.60 -17.73
N TRP A 328 -3.03 -2.62 -18.22
CA TRP A 328 -3.55 -1.59 -19.12
C TRP A 328 -3.72 -0.22 -18.45
N ASP A 329 -3.81 -0.15 -17.11
CA ASP A 329 -3.92 1.12 -16.40
C ASP A 329 -2.66 1.98 -16.58
N LEU A 330 -1.51 1.36 -16.90
CA LEU A 330 -0.27 2.10 -17.20
C LEU A 330 -0.41 2.98 -18.45
N LEU A 331 -1.29 2.61 -19.38
CA LEU A 331 -1.59 3.37 -20.60
C LEU A 331 -2.72 4.39 -20.41
N GLY A 332 -3.45 4.32 -19.30
CA GLY A 332 -4.56 5.22 -19.01
C GLY A 332 -4.14 6.56 -18.41
N ASP A 333 -5.06 7.52 -18.51
CA ASP A 333 -4.92 8.86 -17.92
C ASP A 333 -5.35 8.88 -16.45
N GLU A 334 -6.38 8.13 -16.06
CA GLU A 334 -6.90 8.13 -14.69
C GLU A 334 -6.78 6.76 -13.98
N PRO A 335 -5.57 6.15 -13.92
CA PRO A 335 -5.44 4.81 -13.35
C PRO A 335 -5.81 4.80 -11.85
N PRO A 336 -6.36 3.70 -11.30
CA PRO A 336 -6.74 3.61 -9.89
C PRO A 336 -5.70 4.15 -8.89
N CYS A 337 -6.06 4.99 -7.91
CA CYS A 337 -5.06 5.41 -6.91
C CYS A 337 -4.70 4.24 -5.98
N LEU A 338 -5.70 3.43 -5.59
CA LEU A 338 -5.50 2.15 -4.93
C LEU A 338 -4.96 1.12 -5.93
N ARG A 339 -3.92 0.38 -5.54
CA ARG A 339 -3.30 -0.66 -6.37
C ARG A 339 -3.74 -2.05 -5.94
N GLY A 340 -3.85 -2.27 -4.64
CA GLY A 340 -4.36 -3.51 -4.07
C GLY A 340 -4.30 -3.49 -2.55
N TYR A 341 -4.77 -4.58 -1.95
CA TYR A 341 -4.77 -4.76 -0.51
C TYR A 341 -4.65 -6.23 -0.12
N GLN A 342 -4.13 -6.47 1.08
CA GLN A 342 -3.92 -7.79 1.66
C GLN A 342 -4.61 -7.88 3.01
N PHE A 343 -5.28 -9.00 3.27
CA PHE A 343 -5.72 -9.38 4.61
C PHE A 343 -4.82 -10.47 5.19
N SER A 344 -4.49 -10.38 6.47
CA SER A 344 -3.63 -11.35 7.14
C SER A 344 -3.93 -11.41 8.63
N LYS A 345 -3.71 -12.58 9.24
CA LYS A 345 -3.83 -12.75 10.69
C LYS A 345 -2.56 -12.34 11.41
N TYR A 346 -2.67 -11.66 12.54
CA TYR A 346 -1.58 -11.52 13.50
C TYR A 346 -2.12 -11.59 14.93
N GLY A 347 -1.76 -12.64 15.66
CA GLY A 347 -2.42 -12.93 16.94
C GLY A 347 -3.90 -13.22 16.72
N ASN A 348 -4.78 -12.45 17.37
CA ASN A 348 -6.24 -12.56 17.21
C ASN A 348 -6.81 -11.57 16.19
N ASP A 349 -5.98 -10.67 15.66
CA ASP A 349 -6.43 -9.55 14.85
C ASP A 349 -6.38 -9.92 13.36
N LEU A 350 -7.41 -9.49 12.61
CA LEU A 350 -7.31 -9.38 11.16
C LEU A 350 -6.64 -8.04 10.81
N ILE A 351 -5.52 -8.09 10.09
CA ILE A 351 -4.85 -6.89 9.58
C ILE A 351 -5.19 -6.70 8.11
N GLY A 352 -5.81 -5.57 7.78
CA GLY A 352 -5.95 -5.07 6.41
C GLY A 352 -4.84 -4.08 6.06
N THR A 353 -4.05 -4.37 5.02
CA THR A 353 -2.98 -3.47 4.54
C THR A 353 -3.27 -3.02 3.12
N PHE A 354 -3.34 -1.71 2.90
CA PHE A 354 -3.77 -1.10 1.64
C PHE A 354 -2.64 -0.31 1.00
N TYR A 355 -2.39 -0.52 -0.29
CA TYR A 355 -1.29 0.09 -1.02
C TYR A 355 -1.81 1.04 -2.10
N MET A 356 -1.52 2.33 -1.94
CA MET A 356 -1.88 3.38 -2.89
C MET A 356 -0.63 3.94 -3.56
N ARG A 357 -0.68 4.14 -4.88
CA ARG A 357 0.41 4.79 -5.64
C ARG A 357 0.44 6.31 -5.44
N SER A 358 -0.68 6.88 -4.99
CA SER A 358 -0.92 8.32 -4.89
C SER A 358 -2.11 8.54 -3.97
N ASN A 359 -2.03 9.46 -3.02
CA ASN A 359 -3.17 9.85 -2.20
C ASN A 359 -3.16 11.34 -1.91
N ASP A 360 -4.21 12.05 -2.33
CA ASP A 360 -4.49 13.41 -1.84
C ASP A 360 -4.85 13.32 -0.36
N ALA A 361 -3.96 13.84 0.48
CA ALA A 361 -4.07 13.79 1.92
C ALA A 361 -5.23 14.64 2.43
N TYR A 362 -5.53 15.79 1.81
CA TYR A 362 -6.62 16.64 2.25
C TYR A 362 -7.97 16.12 1.74
N GLY A 363 -8.11 15.99 0.42
CA GLY A 363 -9.40 15.75 -0.22
C GLY A 363 -9.89 14.30 -0.18
N ALA A 364 -8.99 13.31 -0.11
CA ALA A 364 -9.37 11.90 -0.33
C ALA A 364 -8.93 10.92 0.78
N MET A 365 -7.73 11.11 1.35
CA MET A 365 -7.10 10.13 2.24
C MET A 365 -7.99 9.77 3.43
N HIS A 366 -8.63 10.74 4.07
CA HIS A 366 -9.48 10.45 5.22
C HIS A 366 -10.68 9.56 4.86
N ALA A 367 -11.35 9.83 3.73
CA ALA A 367 -12.45 9.00 3.24
C ALA A 367 -11.97 7.60 2.81
N ASN A 368 -10.78 7.52 2.20
CA ASN A 368 -10.15 6.24 1.87
C ASN A 368 -9.84 5.43 3.13
N MET A 369 -9.25 6.03 4.16
CA MET A 369 -8.95 5.36 5.44
C MET A 369 -10.22 4.87 6.13
N TYR A 370 -11.25 5.71 6.20
CA TYR A 370 -12.57 5.32 6.74
C TYR A 370 -13.11 4.09 6.01
N ALA A 371 -13.14 4.13 4.68
CA ALA A 371 -13.73 3.07 3.88
C ALA A 371 -12.92 1.76 3.90
N PHE A 372 -11.59 1.84 3.89
CA PHE A 372 -10.71 0.66 3.98
C PHE A 372 -10.76 0.01 5.36
N ALA A 373 -10.85 0.82 6.43
CA ALA A 373 -11.08 0.31 7.77
C ALA A 373 -12.44 -0.40 7.87
N LEU A 374 -13.50 0.18 7.28
CA LEU A 374 -14.83 -0.44 7.24
C LEU A 374 -14.84 -1.76 6.47
N LEU A 375 -14.15 -1.83 5.33
CA LEU A 375 -13.96 -3.09 4.59
C LEU A 375 -13.25 -4.13 5.48
N THR A 376 -12.18 -3.73 6.16
CA THR A 376 -11.42 -4.63 7.04
C THR A 376 -12.29 -5.15 8.18
N LYS A 377 -13.11 -4.29 8.78
CA LYS A 377 -14.10 -4.66 9.80
C LYS A 377 -15.06 -5.74 9.28
N TYR A 378 -15.69 -5.51 8.13
CA TYR A 378 -16.66 -6.47 7.61
C TYR A 378 -16.01 -7.81 7.22
N VAL A 379 -14.79 -7.79 6.68
CA VAL A 379 -14.05 -9.04 6.44
C VAL A 379 -13.76 -9.76 7.75
N ALA A 380 -13.34 -9.05 8.81
CA ALA A 380 -13.10 -9.63 10.13
C ALA A 380 -14.37 -10.29 10.70
N GLU A 381 -15.52 -9.60 10.65
CA GLU A 381 -16.81 -10.11 11.09
C GLU A 381 -17.23 -11.36 10.31
N LEU A 382 -17.15 -11.32 8.97
CA LEU A 382 -17.52 -12.44 8.11
C LEU A 382 -16.61 -13.66 8.25
N THR A 383 -15.37 -13.47 8.74
CA THR A 383 -14.37 -14.52 8.88
C THR A 383 -14.12 -14.93 10.33
N GLY A 384 -14.84 -14.35 11.29
CA GLY A 384 -14.84 -14.74 12.70
C GLY A 384 -13.64 -14.25 13.51
N PHE A 385 -12.99 -13.16 13.09
CA PHE A 385 -11.93 -12.54 13.88
C PHE A 385 -12.52 -11.67 15.00
N GLU A 386 -11.86 -11.64 16.15
CA GLU A 386 -12.31 -10.90 17.34
C GLU A 386 -12.13 -9.38 17.17
N SER A 387 -11.09 -8.98 16.43
CA SER A 387 -10.73 -7.59 16.24
C SER A 387 -10.06 -7.39 14.87
N TYR A 388 -9.90 -6.13 14.48
CA TYR A 388 -9.18 -5.77 13.27
C TYR A 388 -8.24 -4.58 13.49
N ARG A 389 -7.13 -4.58 12.74
CA ARG A 389 -6.23 -3.44 12.60
C ARG A 389 -6.13 -3.04 11.14
N TYR A 390 -5.77 -1.79 10.94
CA TYR A 390 -5.78 -1.17 9.62
C TYR A 390 -4.44 -0.49 9.35
N ASN A 391 -3.86 -0.78 8.18
CA ASN A 391 -2.63 -0.16 7.72
C ASN A 391 -2.87 0.54 6.38
N HIS A 392 -2.43 1.79 6.28
CA HIS A 392 -2.50 2.62 5.08
C HIS A 392 -1.09 2.85 4.53
N PHE A 393 -0.90 2.64 3.23
CA PHE A 393 0.33 3.02 2.54
C PHE A 393 0.01 3.90 1.33
N ALA A 394 0.74 5.01 1.22
CA ALA A 394 0.73 5.86 0.05
C ALA A 394 2.17 6.12 -0.43
N LEU A 395 2.46 5.76 -1.68
CA LEU A 395 3.76 6.03 -2.29
C LEU A 395 4.03 7.53 -2.42
N ASP A 396 3.04 8.29 -2.91
CA ASP A 396 3.05 9.74 -3.02
C ASP A 396 1.83 10.28 -2.25
N ALA A 397 2.03 10.58 -0.97
CA ALA A 397 1.04 11.25 -0.14
C ALA A 397 1.24 12.76 -0.25
N HIS A 398 0.22 13.51 -0.67
CA HIS A 398 0.40 14.91 -1.03
C HIS A 398 -0.75 15.83 -0.66
N ILE A 399 -0.44 17.12 -0.56
CA ILE A 399 -1.40 18.22 -0.44
C ILE A 399 -1.21 19.11 -1.66
N TYR A 400 -2.27 19.31 -2.45
CA TYR A 400 -2.25 20.26 -3.57
C TYR A 400 -2.08 21.70 -3.08
N ALA A 401 -1.43 22.53 -3.90
CA ALA A 401 -1.12 23.90 -3.52
C ALA A 401 -2.37 24.71 -3.11
N GLU A 402 -3.49 24.52 -3.79
CA GLU A 402 -4.78 25.16 -3.47
C GLU A 402 -5.31 24.83 -2.05
N PHE A 403 -4.94 23.68 -1.47
CA PHE A 403 -5.43 23.25 -0.16
C PHE A 403 -4.45 23.56 0.99
N ILE A 404 -3.30 24.18 0.72
CA ILE A 404 -2.30 24.48 1.74
C ILE A 404 -2.87 25.37 2.84
N ASP A 405 -3.63 26.42 2.49
CA ASP A 405 -4.22 27.33 3.47
C ASP A 405 -5.29 26.66 4.32
N ALA A 406 -6.15 25.83 3.71
CA ALA A 406 -7.15 25.04 4.42
C ALA A 406 -6.50 24.06 5.41
N VAL A 407 -5.42 23.39 4.99
CA VAL A 407 -4.67 22.50 5.88
C VAL A 407 -3.99 23.29 7.01
N ARG A 408 -3.43 24.46 6.73
CA ARG A 408 -2.85 25.34 7.76
C ARG A 408 -3.87 25.66 8.85
N GLU A 409 -5.11 25.98 8.49
CA GLU A 409 -6.18 26.27 9.46
C GLU A 409 -6.59 25.06 10.30
N ILE A 410 -6.52 23.84 9.73
CA ILE A 410 -6.78 22.60 10.46
C ILE A 410 -5.68 22.33 11.50
N LEU A 411 -4.41 22.49 11.09
CA LEU A 411 -3.25 22.19 11.93
C LEU A 411 -2.98 23.27 12.98
N TYR A 412 -3.21 24.53 12.61
CA TYR A 412 -2.87 25.70 13.41
C TYR A 412 -4.09 26.66 13.48
N PRO A 413 -5.20 26.23 14.11
CA PRO A 413 -6.38 27.06 14.20
C PRO A 413 -6.08 28.35 14.98
N GLU A 414 -6.49 29.48 14.43
CA GLU A 414 -6.35 30.77 15.13
C GLU A 414 -7.26 30.77 16.37
N SER A 415 -6.67 30.99 17.54
CA SER A 415 -7.44 31.19 18.76
C SER A 415 -7.99 32.62 18.75
N PRO A 416 -9.31 32.82 18.95
CA PRO A 416 -9.87 34.17 19.02
C PRO A 416 -9.15 34.95 20.13
N SER A 417 -8.55 36.08 19.77
CA SER A 417 -7.84 36.90 20.74
C SER A 417 -8.85 37.57 21.69
N TYR A 418 -8.36 38.02 22.85
CA TYR A 418 -9.17 38.84 23.76
C TYR A 418 -9.73 40.09 23.05
N LEU A 419 -9.01 40.63 22.06
CA LEU A 419 -9.42 41.81 21.29
C LEU A 419 -10.54 41.50 20.27
N ASP A 420 -10.58 40.29 19.71
CA ASP A 420 -11.66 39.87 18.80
C ASP A 420 -12.99 39.77 19.55
N LYS A 421 -12.95 39.28 20.80
CA LYS A 421 -14.12 39.22 21.69
C LYS A 421 -14.63 40.60 22.10
N VAL A 422 -13.74 41.59 22.26
CA VAL A 422 -14.11 42.96 22.67
C VAL A 422 -14.60 43.80 21.48
N SER A 423 -14.18 43.48 20.25
CA SER A 423 -14.54 44.23 19.04
C SER A 423 -15.83 43.75 18.35
N GLY A 424 -16.50 42.72 18.88
CA GLY A 424 -17.79 42.24 18.37
C GLY A 424 -17.72 41.57 16.99
N LYS A 425 -16.53 41.18 16.54
CA LYS A 425 -16.31 40.38 15.34
C LYS A 425 -16.14 38.92 15.76
N GLY A 426 -17.25 38.27 16.09
CA GLY A 426 -17.31 36.84 16.39
C GLY A 426 -18.36 36.17 15.53
#